data_AF-A0A2N2GUJ8-F1
#
_entry.id   AF-A0A2N2GUJ8-F1
#
_cell.length_a   1.000
_cell.length_b   1.000
_cell.length_c   1.000
_cell.angle_alpha   90.00
_cell.angle_beta   90.00
_cell.angle_gamma   90.00
#
_symmetry.space_group_name_H-M   'P 1'
#
loop_
_entity.id
_entity.type
_entity.pdbx_description
1 polymer ?
#
loop_
_entity_poly.entity_id
_entity_poly.type
_entity_poly.pdbx_seq_one_letter_code
_entity_poly.pdbx_strand_id
1 'polypeptide(L)' 'MGKSLLCLRLKNELWKRGIKQIDLALEIRMDPARLSKIINGREEAPETIKRSIADHLGMTEAELF' A
#
# COMPACT_ATOMS: atom_id res chain seq x y z
N MET A 1 5.04 -20.00 5.02
CA MET A 1 4.46 -19.44 3.77
C MET A 1 3.37 -18.46 4.16
N GLY A 2 3.32 -17.24 3.58
CA GLY A 2 2.04 -16.51 3.52
C GLY A 2 2.01 -14.98 3.68
N LYS A 3 2.96 -14.30 4.34
CA LYS A 3 2.82 -12.83 4.56
C LYS A 3 2.96 -11.98 3.29
N SER A 4 3.58 -12.51 2.22
CA SER A 4 3.79 -11.74 0.99
C SER A 4 2.53 -11.58 0.13
N LEU A 5 1.42 -12.27 0.44
CA LEU A 5 0.25 -12.33 -0.44
C LEU A 5 -0.73 -11.16 -0.26
N LEU A 6 -0.86 -10.61 0.95
CA LEU A 6 -1.85 -9.57 1.27
C LEU A 6 -1.59 -8.27 0.49
N CYS A 7 -0.35 -7.82 0.49
CA CYS A 7 0.02 -6.59 -0.21
C CYS A 7 0.28 -6.78 -1.72
N LEU A 8 0.07 -7.98 -2.28
CA LEU A 8 0.16 -8.17 -3.74
C LEU A 8 -0.94 -7.38 -4.46
N ARG A 9 -2.12 -7.23 -3.87
CA ARG A 9 -3.21 -6.47 -4.48
C ARG A 9 -2.85 -5.00 -4.62
N LEU A 10 -2.46 -4.36 -3.52
CA LEU A 10 -1.93 -2.99 -3.55
C LEU A 10 -0.76 -2.84 -4.53
N LYS A 11 0.24 -3.73 -4.48
CA LYS A 11 1.39 -3.68 -5.39
C LYS A 11 0.99 -3.77 -6.87
N ASN A 12 0.08 -4.68 -7.19
CA ASN A 12 -0.42 -4.85 -8.55
C ASN A 12 -1.23 -3.65 -9.01
N GLU A 13 -2.02 -3.06 -8.12
CA GLU A 13 -2.85 -1.90 -8.45
C GLU A 13 -1.99 -0.66 -8.72
N LEU A 14 -0.96 -0.42 -7.90
CA LEU A 14 0.03 0.62 -8.16
C LEU A 14 0.71 0.42 -9.51
N TRP A 15 1.10 -0.82 -9.82
CA TRP A 15 1.73 -1.15 -11.11
C TRP A 15 0.79 -0.93 -12.30
N LYS A 16 -0.47 -1.36 -12.21
CA LYS A 16 -1.49 -1.15 -13.26
C LYS A 16 -1.74 0.32 -13.54
N ARG A 17 -1.74 1.15 -12.49
CA ARG A 17 -1.96 2.60 -12.59
C ARG A 17 -0.69 3.40 -12.90
N GLY A 18 0.47 2.75 -12.97
CA GLY A 18 1.76 3.42 -13.16
C GLY A 18 2.19 4.29 -11.99
N ILE A 19 1.62 4.08 -10.79
CA ILE A 19 1.95 4.83 -9.57
C ILE A 19 3.19 4.22 -8.94
N LYS A 20 4.21 5.05 -8.68
CA LYS A 20 5.40 4.59 -7.95
C LYS A 20 5.11 4.57 -6.46
N GLN A 21 5.66 3.59 -5.75
CA GLN A 21 5.53 3.50 -4.29
C GLN A 21 6.06 4.76 -3.59
N ILE A 22 7.13 5.37 -4.14
CA ILE A 22 7.68 6.61 -3.59
C ILE A 22 6.69 7.77 -3.71
N ASP A 23 5.97 7.87 -4.82
CA ASP A 23 5.00 8.96 -5.06
C ASP A 23 3.81 8.80 -4.10
N LEU A 24 3.26 7.58 -4.00
CA LEU A 24 2.21 7.27 -3.02
C LEU A 24 2.64 7.60 -1.59
N ALA A 25 3.86 7.22 -1.20
CA ALA A 25 4.37 7.50 0.14
C ALA A 25 4.39 9.01 0.43
N LEU A 26 4.86 9.81 -0.52
CA LEU A 26 4.91 11.26 -0.38
C LEU A 26 3.51 11.88 -0.31
N GLU A 27 2.57 11.40 -1.12
CA GLU A 27 1.19 11.90 -1.17
C GLU A 27 0.43 11.62 0.14
N ILE A 28 0.62 10.43 0.73
CA ILE A 28 0.02 10.08 2.03
C ILE A 28 0.89 10.53 3.22
N ARG A 29 1.97 11.28 2.98
CA ARG A 29 2.92 11.78 4.00
C ARG A 29 3.50 10.67 4.88
N MET A 30 3.84 9.54 4.26
CA MET A 30 4.52 8.40 4.87
C MET A 30 5.98 8.32 4.44
N ASP A 31 6.84 7.84 5.34
CA ASP A 31 8.20 7.45 4.99
C ASP A 31 8.22 6.35 3.89
N PRO A 32 8.90 6.57 2.74
CA PRO A 32 8.92 5.60 1.65
C PRO A 32 9.47 4.23 2.03
N ALA A 33 10.45 4.17 2.94
CA ALA A 33 11.01 2.89 3.39
C ALA A 33 9.99 2.11 4.23
N ARG A 34 9.20 2.81 5.05
CA ARG A 34 8.09 2.22 5.79
C ARG A 34 6.99 1.71 4.86
N LEU A 35 6.56 2.49 3.86
CA LEU A 35 5.58 2.03 2.88
C LEU A 35 6.08 0.78 2.14
N SER A 36 7.37 0.74 1.78
CA SER A 36 7.98 -0.44 1.16
C SER A 36 7.95 -1.67 2.08
N LYS A 37 8.20 -1.52 3.39
CA LYS A 37 8.07 -2.63 4.36
C LYS A 37 6.63 -3.15 4.43
N ILE A 38 5.65 -2.25 4.41
CA ILE A 38 4.22 -2.59 4.38
C ILE A 38 3.90 -3.36 3.09
N ILE A 39 4.20 -2.80 1.92
CA ILE A 39 3.88 -3.41 0.62
C ILE A 39 4.56 -4.78 0.43
N ASN A 40 5.73 -4.98 1.04
CA ASN A 40 6.43 -6.26 0.99
C ASN A 40 6.04 -7.23 2.13
N GLY A 41 5.03 -6.91 2.95
CA GLY A 41 4.53 -7.76 4.04
C GLY A 41 5.51 -7.93 5.19
N ARG A 42 6.50 -7.03 5.32
CA ARG A 42 7.49 -7.02 6.40
C ARG A 42 6.98 -6.29 7.65
N GLU A 43 6.04 -5.37 7.47
CA GLU A 43 5.37 -4.61 8.53
C GLU A 43 3.86 -4.65 8.25
N GLU A 44 3.06 -4.69 9.31
CA GLU A 44 1.60 -4.59 9.19
C GLU A 44 1.19 -3.13 9.03
N ALA A 45 0.31 -2.84 8.07
CA ALA A 45 -0.22 -1.50 7.88
C ALA A 45 -1.19 -1.16 9.02
N PRO A 46 -1.00 -0.04 9.74
CA PRO A 46 -2.04 0.47 10.62
C PRO A 46 -3.31 0.80 9.82
N GLU A 47 -4.49 0.65 10.43
CA GLU A 47 -5.79 0.95 9.80
C GLU A 47 -5.85 2.37 9.21
N THR A 48 -5.26 3.36 9.90
CA THR A 48 -5.21 4.75 9.40
C THR A 48 -4.45 4.87 8.08
N ILE A 49 -3.43 4.05 7.89
CA ILE A 49 -2.63 4.00 6.66
C ILE A 49 -3.36 3.26 5.57
N LYS A 50 -3.96 2.10 5.88
CA LYS A 50 -4.78 1.36 4.92
C LYS A 50 -5.88 2.26 4.36
N ARG A 51 -6.58 2.99 5.24
CA ARG A 51 -7.58 3.98 4.86
C ARG A 51 -7.03 5.09 3.98
N SER A 52 -5.90 5.69 4.35
CA SER A 52 -5.29 6.76 3.55
C SER A 52 -4.91 6.29 2.14
N ILE A 53 -4.41 5.06 2.01
CA ILE A 53 -4.08 4.45 0.72
C ILE A 53 -5.35 4.14 -0.07
N ALA A 54 -6.38 3.58 0.60
CA ALA A 54 -7.68 3.28 0.02
C ALA A 54 -8.38 4.53 -0.53
N ASP A 55 -8.42 5.60 0.27
CA ASP A 55 -8.98 6.90 -0.10
C ASP A 55 -8.22 7.51 -1.30
N HIS A 56 -6.88 7.45 -1.27
CA HIS A 56 -6.05 7.96 -2.37
C HIS A 56 -6.29 7.19 -3.68
N LEU A 57 -6.46 5.87 -3.61
CA LEU A 57 -6.72 5.03 -4.78
C LEU A 57 -8.20 4.98 -5.19
N GLY A 58 -9.11 5.55 -4.39
CA GLY A 58 -10.55 5.46 -4.60
C GLY A 58 -11.07 4.03 -4.54
N MET A 59 -10.51 3.21 -3.65
CA MET A 59 -10.84 1.79 -3.46
C MET A 59 -11.13 1.51 -1.99
N THR A 60 -11.67 0.35 -1.67
CA THR A 60 -11.87 -0.09 -0.28
C THR A 60 -10.64 -0.80 0.28
N GLU A 61 -10.49 -0.81 1.60
CA GLU A 61 -9.39 -1.51 2.26
C GLU A 61 -9.39 -3.01 1.90
N ALA A 62 -10.56 -3.65 1.80
CA ALA A 62 -10.72 -5.06 1.46
C ALA A 62 -10.32 -5.42 0.00
N GLU A 63 -10.32 -4.44 -0.90
CA GLU A 63 -9.84 -4.63 -2.27
C GLU A 63 -8.30 -4.59 -2.32
N LEU A 64 -7.66 -3.87 -1.39
CA LEU A 64 -6.22 -3.58 -1.41
C LEU A 64 -5.39 -4.44 -0.46
N PHE A 65 -5.98 -4.86 0.67
CA PHE A 65 -5.34 -5.59 1.76
C PHE A 65 -6.19 -6.80 2.16
#